data_AF-A0A1H6SZH9-F1
#
_entry.id   AF-A0A1H6SZH9-F1
#
_cell.length_a   1.000
_cell.length_b   1.000
_cell.length_c   1.000
_cell.angle_alpha   90.00
_cell.angle_beta   90.00
_cell.angle_gamma   90.00
#
_symmetry.space_group_name_H-M   'P 1'
#
loop_
_entity.id
_entity.type
_entity.pdbx_description
1 polymer ?
#
loop_
_entity_poly.entity_id
_entity_poly.type
_entity_poly.pdbx_seq_one_letter_code
_entity_poly.pdbx_strand_id
1 'polypeptide(L)'
;MKEKMSTEQLLLGLKHYRRIARQDMLRASETPHPDAFLKHAEARREIYAALGDYAGAHAPEDVVTHALELYRQLPFVTGSAEHEYPEVKGHENALENFFLLVGLDPKTRREARSKRPKLAEVTSSEQPAGTQA
;
A
#
# COMPACT_ATOMS: atom_id res chain seq x y z
N MET A 1 20.39 -13.25 15.96
CA MET A 1 19.36 -12.20 16.04
C MET A 1 19.31 -11.49 14.70
N LYS A 2 18.14 -11.32 14.09
CA LYS A 2 18.02 -10.46 12.90
C LYS A 2 18.26 -9.04 13.39
N GLU A 3 19.27 -8.37 12.83
CA GLU A 3 19.62 -7.00 13.22
C GLU A 3 18.41 -6.09 13.00
N LYS A 4 18.10 -5.24 13.98
CA LYS A 4 16.98 -4.30 13.86
C LYS A 4 17.31 -3.28 12.78
N MET A 5 16.39 -3.09 11.84
CA MET A 5 16.53 -2.14 10.75
C MET A 5 16.58 -0.70 11.27
N SER A 6 17.63 0.05 10.93
CA SER A 6 17.78 1.44 11.34
C SER A 6 16.89 2.39 10.55
N THR A 7 16.63 3.59 11.08
CA THR A 7 15.90 4.65 10.36
C THR A 7 16.57 5.00 9.04
N GLU A 8 17.90 5.03 8.98
CA GLU A 8 18.64 5.30 7.74
C GLU A 8 18.41 4.20 6.68
N GLN A 9 18.50 2.93 7.08
CA GLN A 9 18.21 1.80 6.21
C GLN A 9 16.75 1.84 5.69
N LEU A 10 15.81 2.25 6.54
CA LEU A 10 14.40 2.45 6.21
C LEU A 10 14.20 3.53 5.16
N LEU A 11 14.77 4.71 5.38
CA LEU A 11 14.68 5.82 4.44
C LEU A 11 15.33 5.46 3.09
N LEU A 12 16.47 4.75 3.09
CA LEU A 12 17.12 4.29 1.86
C LEU A 12 16.26 3.27 1.10
N GLY A 13 15.66 2.30 1.80
CA GLY A 13 14.75 1.31 1.21
C GLY A 13 13.50 1.94 0.60
N LEU A 14 12.86 2.85 1.34
CA LEU A 14 11.68 3.59 0.87
C LEU A 14 12.01 4.48 -0.33
N LYS A 15 13.15 5.18 -0.31
CA LYS A 15 13.66 5.95 -1.46
C LYS A 15 13.91 5.07 -2.67
N HIS A 16 14.42 3.86 -2.48
CA HIS A 16 14.62 2.89 -3.56
C HIS A 16 13.29 2.44 -4.18
N TYR A 17 12.33 2.03 -3.36
CA TYR A 17 11.00 1.63 -3.84
C TYR A 17 10.23 2.77 -4.53
N ARG A 18 10.32 4.00 -4.00
CA ARG A 18 9.74 5.19 -4.66
C ARG A 18 10.32 5.42 -6.05
N ARG A 19 11.61 5.10 -6.25
CA ARG A 19 12.27 5.19 -7.56
C ARG A 19 11.79 4.11 -8.53
N ILE A 20 11.64 2.87 -8.06
CA ILE A 20 11.08 1.78 -8.88
C ILE A 20 9.66 2.14 -9.33
N ALA A 21 8.79 2.56 -8.42
CA ALA A 21 7.43 2.97 -8.77
C ALA A 21 7.42 4.12 -9.80
N ARG A 22 8.34 5.09 -9.69
CA ARG A 22 8.51 6.14 -10.72
C ARG A 22 8.93 5.55 -12.08
N GLN A 23 9.82 4.57 -12.10
CA GLN A 23 10.22 3.91 -13.35
C GLN A 23 9.05 3.15 -13.97
N ASP A 24 8.22 2.50 -13.16
CA ASP A 24 7.00 1.84 -13.61
C ASP A 24 6.03 2.85 -14.27
N MET A 25 5.82 4.03 -13.67
CA MET A 25 5.01 5.09 -14.28
C MET A 25 5.48 5.47 -15.69
N LEU A 26 6.80 5.59 -15.90
CA LEU A 26 7.38 5.94 -17.20
C LEU A 26 7.19 4.86 -18.27
N ARG A 27 6.93 3.62 -17.86
CA ARG A 27 6.75 2.46 -18.74
C ARG A 27 5.28 2.10 -18.95
N ALA A 28 4.34 2.84 -18.37
CA ALA A 28 2.92 2.50 -18.40
C ALA A 28 2.38 2.29 -19.84
N SER A 29 2.82 3.12 -20.80
CA SER A 29 2.42 3.01 -22.22
C SER A 29 2.86 1.72 -22.91
N GLU A 30 3.78 0.96 -22.32
CA GLU A 30 4.25 -0.33 -22.82
C GLU A 30 3.41 -1.52 -22.33
N THR A 31 2.37 -1.28 -21.51
CA THR A 31 1.62 -2.34 -20.83
C THR A 31 0.24 -2.58 -21.47
N PRO A 32 -0.39 -3.76 -21.28
CA PRO A 32 -1.71 -4.07 -21.83
C PRO A 32 -2.85 -3.15 -21.33
N HIS A 33 -2.68 -2.55 -20.15
CA HIS A 33 -3.65 -1.63 -19.54
C HIS A 33 -2.92 -0.37 -19.02
N PRO A 34 -2.50 0.56 -19.90
CA PRO A 34 -1.63 1.68 -19.53
C PRO A 34 -2.16 2.52 -18.37
N ASP A 35 -3.45 2.90 -18.40
CA ASP A 35 -4.04 3.74 -17.35
C ASP A 35 -4.09 3.03 -15.99
N ALA A 36 -4.42 1.74 -15.98
CA ALA A 36 -4.45 0.95 -14.76
C ALA A 36 -3.04 0.74 -14.21
N PHE A 37 -2.07 0.48 -15.08
CA PHE A 37 -0.67 0.32 -14.69
C PHE A 37 -0.09 1.62 -14.12
N LEU A 38 -0.39 2.76 -14.75
CA LEU A 38 0.02 4.08 -14.27
C LEU A 38 -0.56 4.35 -12.88
N LYS A 39 -1.88 4.20 -12.70
CA LYS A 39 -2.56 4.40 -11.40
C LYS A 39 -1.99 3.48 -10.32
N HIS A 40 -1.71 2.23 -10.65
CA HIS A 40 -1.10 1.28 -9.72
C HIS A 40 0.32 1.74 -9.29
N ALA A 41 1.13 2.21 -10.23
CA ALA A 41 2.47 2.71 -9.96
C ALA A 41 2.45 4.02 -9.14
N GLU A 42 1.50 4.92 -9.42
CA GLU A 42 1.26 6.15 -8.67
C GLU A 42 0.87 5.85 -7.21
N ALA A 43 -0.11 4.98 -7.01
CA ALA A 43 -0.56 4.52 -5.69
C ALA A 43 0.60 3.90 -4.89
N ARG A 44 1.44 3.08 -5.51
CA ARG A 44 2.64 2.56 -4.85
C ARG A 44 3.58 3.68 -4.40
N ARG A 45 3.82 4.64 -5.30
CA ARG A 45 4.73 5.76 -5.05
C ARG A 45 4.23 6.67 -3.93
N GLU A 46 2.92 6.86 -3.82
CA GLU A 46 2.26 7.60 -2.75
C GLU A 46 2.53 6.97 -1.38
N ILE A 47 2.28 5.67 -1.22
CA ILE A 47 2.56 4.95 0.04
C ILE A 47 4.04 5.05 0.43
N TYR A 48 4.96 4.84 -0.52
CA TYR A 48 6.39 4.95 -0.20
C TYR A 48 6.81 6.38 0.19
N ALA A 49 6.16 7.40 -0.36
CA ALA A 49 6.38 8.79 0.04
C ALA A 49 5.84 9.03 1.45
N ALA A 50 4.59 8.65 1.72
CA ALA A 50 3.96 8.82 3.03
C ALA A 50 4.73 8.10 4.15
N LEU A 51 5.14 6.85 3.93
CA LEU A 51 5.97 6.10 4.89
C LEU A 51 7.35 6.74 5.06
N GLY A 52 7.92 7.31 4.00
CA GLY A 52 9.21 8.01 4.06
C GLY A 52 9.14 9.29 4.88
N ASP A 53 8.08 10.08 4.68
CA ASP A 53 7.83 11.30 5.44
C ASP A 53 7.56 10.97 6.91
N TYR A 54 6.74 9.94 7.20
CA TYR A 54 6.48 9.47 8.56
C TYR A 54 7.76 8.96 9.25
N ALA A 55 8.59 8.19 8.55
CA ALA A 55 9.88 7.70 9.06
C ALA A 55 10.90 8.82 9.33
N GLY A 56 10.74 10.00 8.72
CA GLY A 56 11.58 11.17 9.01
C GLY A 56 11.38 11.73 10.42
N ALA A 57 10.26 11.44 11.08
CA ALA A 57 9.89 11.98 12.39
C ALA A 57 9.65 10.91 13.47
N HIS A 58 9.62 9.62 13.12
CA HIS A 58 9.22 8.53 14.02
C HIS A 58 10.23 7.38 14.04
N ALA A 59 10.17 6.54 15.08
CA ALA A 59 11.02 5.36 15.18
C ALA A 59 10.59 4.29 14.17
N PRO A 60 11.49 3.40 13.70
CA PRO A 60 11.15 2.35 12.74
C PRO A 60 9.95 1.50 13.16
N GLU A 61 9.85 1.14 14.45
CA GLU A 61 8.71 0.39 14.98
C GLU A 61 7.37 1.13 14.82
N ASP A 62 7.35 2.45 14.97
CA ASP A 62 6.14 3.27 14.78
C ASP A 62 5.73 3.30 13.30
N VAL A 63 6.70 3.34 12.39
CA VAL A 63 6.44 3.30 10.94
C VAL A 63 5.81 1.96 10.56
N VAL A 64 6.24 0.85 11.18
CA VAL A 64 5.63 -0.47 10.96
C VAL A 64 4.20 -0.50 11.47
N THR A 65 3.94 0.05 12.66
CA THR A 65 2.58 0.17 13.20
C THR A 65 1.68 0.98 12.27
N HIS A 66 2.16 2.13 11.81
CA HIS A 66 1.45 3.00 10.88
C HIS A 66 1.15 2.29 9.54
N ALA A 67 2.12 1.58 8.97
CA ALA A 67 1.91 0.78 7.76
C ALA A 67 0.86 -0.33 7.95
N LEU A 68 0.81 -0.97 9.13
CA LEU A 68 -0.21 -1.96 9.46
C LEU A 68 -1.60 -1.35 9.59
N GLU A 69 -1.72 -0.12 10.08
CA GLU A 69 -2.99 0.61 10.13
C GLU A 69 -3.52 0.94 8.74
N LEU A 70 -2.68 1.51 7.87
CA LEU A 70 -3.02 1.75 6.46
C LEU A 70 -3.47 0.45 5.78
N TYR A 71 -2.74 -0.63 6.02
CA TYR A 71 -3.04 -1.93 5.41
C TYR A 71 -4.40 -2.49 5.83
N ARG A 72 -4.80 -2.32 7.09
CA ARG A 72 -6.11 -2.77 7.61
C ARG A 72 -7.28 -2.00 7.00
N GLN A 73 -7.06 -0.77 6.53
CA GLN A 73 -8.11 0.06 5.93
C GLN A 73 -8.38 -0.32 4.47
N LEU A 74 -7.47 -1.03 3.80
CA LEU A 74 -7.64 -1.39 2.39
C LEU A 74 -8.72 -2.46 2.21
N PRO A 75 -9.72 -2.25 1.33
CA PRO A 75 -10.71 -3.28 1.03
C PRO A 75 -10.07 -4.50 0.36
N PHE A 76 -10.69 -5.66 0.54
CA PHE A 76 -10.36 -6.86 -0.22
C PHE A 76 -10.89 -6.78 -1.64
N VAL A 77 -9.98 -6.64 -2.61
CA VAL A 77 -10.27 -6.65 -4.05
C VAL A 77 -9.79 -7.94 -4.74
N THR A 78 -9.40 -8.96 -3.97
CA THR A 78 -8.99 -10.28 -4.50
C THR A 78 -10.07 -10.87 -5.39
N GLY A 79 -9.69 -11.39 -6.56
CA GLY A 79 -10.60 -11.98 -7.53
C GLY A 79 -11.11 -11.01 -8.60
N SER A 80 -10.83 -9.71 -8.48
CA SER A 80 -11.05 -8.72 -9.54
C SER A 80 -9.99 -8.81 -10.64
N ALA A 81 -10.33 -8.40 -11.87
CA ALA A 81 -9.41 -8.41 -13.00
C ALA A 81 -8.22 -7.46 -12.76
N GLU A 82 -7.05 -7.72 -13.35
CA GLU A 82 -5.80 -6.99 -13.07
C GLU A 82 -5.95 -5.46 -13.15
N HIS A 83 -6.69 -4.96 -14.14
CA HIS A 83 -6.93 -3.53 -14.38
C HIS A 83 -8.02 -2.91 -13.49
N GLU A 84 -8.75 -3.71 -12.72
CA GLU A 84 -9.75 -3.23 -11.76
C GLU A 84 -9.11 -2.87 -10.42
N TYR A 85 -9.62 -1.81 -9.79
CA TYR A 85 -9.13 -1.26 -8.52
C TYR A 85 -7.60 -1.07 -8.48
N PRO A 86 -6.97 -0.50 -9.53
CA PRO A 86 -5.50 -0.43 -9.64
C PRO A 86 -4.88 0.35 -8.48
N GLU A 87 -5.58 1.35 -7.96
CA GLU A 87 -5.15 2.15 -6.80
C GLU A 87 -5.09 1.30 -5.51
N VAL A 88 -6.18 0.60 -5.16
CA VAL A 88 -6.22 -0.29 -3.99
C VAL A 88 -5.14 -1.37 -4.09
N LYS A 89 -4.99 -1.97 -5.28
CA LYS A 89 -3.95 -2.97 -5.53
C LYS A 89 -2.55 -2.39 -5.43
N GLY A 90 -2.34 -1.16 -5.87
CA GLY A 90 -1.07 -0.43 -5.74
C GLY A 90 -0.72 -0.15 -4.28
N HIS A 91 -1.69 0.32 -3.49
CA HIS A 91 -1.51 0.51 -2.05
C HIS A 91 -1.19 -0.80 -1.32
N GLU A 92 -1.95 -1.87 -1.62
CA GLU A 92 -1.70 -3.20 -1.08
C GLU A 92 -0.29 -3.68 -1.44
N ASN A 93 0.09 -3.56 -2.72
CA ASN A 93 1.40 -3.98 -3.19
C ASN A 93 2.55 -3.22 -2.52
N ALA A 94 2.40 -1.90 -2.32
CA ALA A 94 3.41 -1.10 -1.64
C ALA A 94 3.59 -1.51 -0.18
N LEU A 95 2.49 -1.73 0.55
CA LEU A 95 2.53 -2.13 1.95
C LEU A 95 3.08 -3.56 2.11
N GLU A 96 2.69 -4.50 1.24
CA GLU A 96 3.25 -5.86 1.22
C GLU A 96 4.77 -5.86 0.96
N ASN A 97 5.23 -5.07 -0.01
CA ASN A 97 6.67 -4.91 -0.27
C ASN A 97 7.39 -4.25 0.91
N PHE A 98 6.76 -3.27 1.56
CA PHE A 98 7.30 -2.66 2.76
C PHE A 98 7.45 -3.67 3.91
N PHE A 99 6.47 -4.54 4.12
CA PHE A 99 6.55 -5.61 5.13
C PHE A 99 7.69 -6.59 4.85
N LEU A 100 7.97 -6.88 3.58
CA LEU A 100 9.15 -7.67 3.20
C LEU A 100 10.45 -6.93 3.51
N LEU A 101 10.53 -5.64 3.19
CA LEU A 101 11.70 -4.79 3.47
C LEU A 101 12.05 -4.78 4.96
N VAL A 102 11.08 -4.57 5.84
CA VAL A 102 11.31 -4.53 7.30
C VAL A 102 11.38 -5.91 7.95
N GLY A 103 11.18 -6.98 7.16
CA GLY A 103 11.18 -8.35 7.65
C GLY A 103 10.07 -8.66 8.65
N LEU A 104 8.88 -8.10 8.44
CA LEU A 104 7.71 -8.30 9.31
C LEU A 104 7.38 -9.80 9.42
N ASP A 105 7.01 -10.22 10.64
CA ASP A 105 6.61 -11.59 10.89
C ASP A 105 5.36 -11.99 10.07
N PRO A 106 5.36 -13.16 9.39
CA PRO A 106 4.23 -13.59 8.58
C PRO A 106 2.90 -13.71 9.35
N LYS A 107 2.92 -14.04 10.65
CA LYS A 107 1.71 -14.15 11.48
C LYS A 107 1.09 -12.77 11.69
N THR A 108 1.89 -11.78 12.09
CA THR A 108 1.42 -10.38 12.25
C THR A 108 0.81 -9.84 10.97
N ARG A 109 1.45 -10.12 9.82
CA ARG A 109 0.90 -9.74 8.51
C ARG A 109 -0.44 -10.42 8.21
N ARG A 110 -0.55 -11.72 8.47
CA ARG A 110 -1.80 -12.49 8.29
C ARG A 110 -2.94 -11.96 9.16
N GLU A 111 -2.64 -11.63 10.42
CA GLU A 111 -3.60 -11.05 11.36
C GLU A 111 -4.07 -9.65 10.94
N ALA A 112 -3.18 -8.82 10.38
CA ALA A 112 -3.58 -7.52 9.83
C ALA A 112 -4.45 -7.71 8.58
N ARG A 113 -4.09 -8.66 7.71
CA ARG A 113 -4.87 -8.98 6.50
C ARG A 113 -6.28 -9.44 6.85
N SER A 114 -6.46 -10.29 7.85
CA SER A 114 -7.80 -10.81 8.22
C SER A 114 -8.75 -9.74 8.78
N LYS A 115 -8.25 -8.55 9.13
CA LYS A 115 -9.04 -7.41 9.64
C LYS A 115 -9.48 -6.44 8.54
N ARG A 116 -9.05 -6.65 7.29
CA ARG A 116 -9.42 -5.78 6.16
C ARG A 116 -10.90 -5.91 5.83
N PRO A 117 -11.59 -4.82 5.50
CA PRO A 117 -13.00 -4.85 5.15
C PRO A 117 -13.22 -5.55 3.80
N LYS A 118 -14.41 -6.12 3.61
CA LYS A 118 -14.81 -6.59 2.27
C LYS A 118 -15.13 -5.38 1.39
N LEU A 119 -14.91 -5.49 0.09
CA LEU A 119 -15.23 -4.41 -0.85
C LEU A 119 -16.70 -3.94 -0.73
N ALA A 120 -17.64 -4.89 -0.60
CA ALA A 120 -19.07 -4.59 -0.47
C ALA A 120 -19.44 -3.78 0.79
N GLU A 121 -18.65 -3.89 1.87
CA GLU A 121 -18.88 -3.17 3.13
C GLU A 121 -18.47 -1.70 2.98
N VAL A 122 -17.43 -1.41 2.21
CA VAL A 122 -16.96 -0.04 1.92
C VAL A 122 -17.92 0.70 0.99
N THR A 123 -18.42 0.03 -0.05
CA THR A 123 -19.38 0.65 -0.99
C THR A 123 -20.75 0.90 -0.37
N SER A 124 -21.13 0.14 0.67
CA SER A 124 -22.41 0.33 1.38
C SER A 124 -22.39 1.53 2.34
N SER A 125 -21.21 1.97 2.78
CA SER A 125 -21.07 3.14 3.66
C SER A 125 -21.04 4.49 2.94
N GLU A 126 -20.94 4.51 1.61
CA GLU A 126 -20.86 5.74 0.80
C GLU A 126 -22.18 6.16 0.14
N GLN A 127 -23.30 5.43 0.34
CA GLN A 127 -24.60 5.89 -0.16
C GLN A 127 -25.16 7.01 0.74
N PRO A 128 -25.29 8.27 0.26
CA PRO A 128 -26.07 9.25 0.99
C PRO A 128 -27.53 8.79 0.99
N ALA A 129 -28.16 8.82 2.16
CA ALA A 129 -29.59 8.58 2.31
C ALA A 129 -30.33 9.50 1.33
N GLY A 130 -30.83 8.91 0.24
CA GLY A 130 -31.62 9.61 -0.75
C GLY A 130 -32.80 10.28 -0.05
N THR A 131 -32.85 11.61 -0.17
CA THR A 131 -34.02 12.41 0.17
C THR A 131 -35.22 11.84 -0.57
N GLN A 132 -36.12 11.18 0.17
CA GLN A 132 -37.45 10.88 -0.33
C GLN A 132 -38.24 12.20 -0.32
N ALA A 133 -38.73 12.58 -1.49
CA ALA A 133 -39.65 13.70 -1.69
C ALA A 133 -41.08 13.29 -1.31
#